data_AF-A0A196SEC7-F1
#
_entry.id   AF-A0A196SEC7-F1
#
_cell.length_a   1.000
_cell.length_b   1.000
_cell.length_c   1.000
_cell.angle_alpha   90.00
_cell.angle_beta   90.00
_cell.angle_gamma   90.00
#
_symmetry.space_group_name_H-M   'P 1'
#
loop_
_entity.id
_entity.type
_entity.pdbx_description
1 polymer ?
#
loop_
_entity_poly.entity_id
_entity_poly.type
_entity_poly.pdbx_seq_one_letter_code
_entity_poly.pdbx_strand_id
1 'polypeptide(L)'
;MIKAMKQLQELYPELVEVSTIEKEYDMRSQLQCGKSSHPANSFPSNPASNFDPLYAFLLDSREIVIMPMTNAWGFFRSRRDENGIDVNRDFPFDPLHPSLPCLQSETSRAIQTLYAHSLLAATATFHGGMRSITYEWGDYHNHARKALAPDFAAMHAVATLMNQLSGRWYAVGTSNDVVYPVHGGMEEWGYAASWFDRLAAASTVPARCAGNRSVVLAPASNRCVTFLVETTDVKTPPQPQLGDTEHLFHGEVPRKGQFVPIVMRQALAVVETLRPYSIMGPIRVENGTVEVRWTVGGCFEVDMTKVVAIPSTPQLEGIVDVGQNRGDLSDAEYALLSAALNTTHLAETPSLKRPSPLHQNLSSLNLADDRNRAHFNASLALAPGRYLLVVVSRVDAFLQVPPAKAHPAVAPQSLFVQLRTDAVYRSGERVLRGRPVVLSRPVLVSLRVSGWWLIVMNVACLLFLLCLL
;
A
#
# COMPACT_ATOMS: atom_id res chain seq x y z
N MET A 1 -8.87 -18.09 -17.26
CA MET A 1 -8.77 -17.45 -15.94
C MET A 1 -8.55 -18.46 -14.81
N ILE A 2 -9.53 -19.29 -14.42
CA ILE A 2 -9.37 -20.25 -13.30
C ILE A 2 -8.12 -21.13 -13.43
N LYS A 3 -7.88 -21.72 -14.61
CA LYS A 3 -6.67 -22.52 -14.86
C LYS A 3 -5.38 -21.72 -14.64
N ALA A 4 -5.37 -20.46 -15.07
CA ALA A 4 -4.21 -19.58 -14.94
C ALA A 4 -3.93 -19.22 -13.48
N MET A 5 -4.98 -18.95 -12.69
CA MET A 5 -4.85 -18.71 -11.25
C MET A 5 -4.30 -19.96 -10.53
N LYS A 6 -4.80 -21.15 -10.84
CA LYS A 6 -4.29 -22.40 -10.27
C LYS A 6 -2.84 -22.67 -10.63
N GLN A 7 -2.45 -22.42 -11.89
CA GLN A 7 -1.05 -22.52 -12.31
C GLN A 7 -0.16 -21.55 -11.55
N LEU A 8 -0.62 -20.32 -11.28
CA LEU A 8 0.14 -19.35 -10.48
C LEU A 8 0.34 -19.84 -9.03
N GLN A 9 -0.70 -20.40 -8.43
CA GLN A 9 -0.61 -21.03 -7.10
C GLN A 9 0.35 -22.23 -7.09
N GLU A 10 0.36 -23.07 -8.13
CA GLU A 10 1.30 -24.18 -8.25
C GLU A 10 2.75 -23.71 -8.40
N LEU A 11 2.97 -22.59 -9.09
CA LEU A 11 4.31 -22.00 -9.27
C LEU A 11 4.83 -21.29 -8.01
N TYR A 12 3.94 -20.69 -7.21
CA TYR A 12 4.30 -19.91 -6.02
C TYR A 12 3.42 -20.27 -4.81
N PRO A 13 3.46 -21.53 -4.33
CA PRO A 13 2.53 -22.01 -3.30
C PRO A 13 2.68 -21.32 -1.94
N GLU A 14 3.87 -20.78 -1.65
CA GLU A 14 4.15 -20.04 -0.41
C GLU A 14 3.70 -18.56 -0.47
N LEU A 15 3.38 -18.04 -1.65
CA LEU A 15 3.06 -16.61 -1.87
C LEU A 15 1.62 -16.39 -2.37
N VAL A 16 1.03 -17.40 -3.01
CA VAL A 16 -0.25 -17.26 -3.71
C VAL A 16 -1.24 -18.29 -3.20
N GLU A 17 -2.33 -17.80 -2.62
CA GLU A 17 -3.52 -18.59 -2.33
C GLU A 17 -4.62 -18.29 -3.34
N VAL A 18 -5.29 -19.34 -3.83
CA VAL A 18 -6.48 -19.22 -4.67
C VAL A 18 -7.66 -19.88 -3.96
N SER A 19 -8.66 -19.06 -3.64
CA SER A 19 -9.93 -19.50 -3.05
C SER A 19 -11.13 -18.90 -3.81
N THR A 20 -12.32 -19.30 -3.41
CA THR A 20 -13.57 -18.65 -3.80
C THR A 20 -14.25 -18.08 -2.56
N ILE A 21 -14.99 -16.99 -2.71
CA ILE A 21 -15.80 -16.44 -1.61
C ILE A 21 -16.79 -17.50 -1.07
N GLU A 22 -17.27 -18.40 -1.93
CA GLU A 22 -18.10 -19.53 -1.52
C GLU A 22 -17.38 -20.47 -0.57
N LYS A 23 -16.14 -20.87 -0.89
CA LYS A 23 -15.36 -21.79 -0.08
C LYS A 23 -14.88 -21.15 1.22
N GLU A 24 -14.48 -19.88 1.16
CA GLU A 24 -13.87 -19.17 2.28
C GLU A 24 -14.90 -18.65 3.29
N TYR A 25 -16.08 -18.24 2.82
CA TYR A 25 -17.09 -17.56 3.63
C TYR A 25 -18.50 -18.19 3.54
N ASP A 26 -18.61 -19.43 3.04
CA ASP A 26 -19.87 -20.19 2.91
C ASP A 26 -20.99 -19.46 2.14
N MET A 27 -20.60 -18.63 1.17
CA MET A 27 -21.55 -18.01 0.24
C MET A 27 -22.03 -19.05 -0.79
N ARG A 28 -23.31 -19.02 -1.18
CA ARG A 28 -23.85 -19.90 -2.22
C ARG A 28 -24.14 -19.14 -3.51
N SER A 29 -23.51 -19.52 -4.61
CA SER A 29 -23.88 -19.08 -5.96
C SER A 29 -25.09 -19.84 -6.47
N GLN A 30 -25.99 -19.09 -7.12
CA GLN A 30 -27.11 -19.55 -7.92
C GLN A 30 -26.87 -19.31 -9.42
N LEU A 31 -25.79 -18.59 -9.78
CA LEU A 31 -25.43 -18.29 -11.15
C LEU A 31 -24.62 -19.41 -11.79
N GLN A 32 -25.01 -19.80 -13.00
CA GLN A 32 -24.24 -20.75 -13.81
C GLN A 32 -23.39 -20.02 -14.84
N CYS A 33 -22.07 -20.05 -14.63
CA CYS A 33 -21.09 -19.67 -15.65
C CYS A 33 -20.66 -20.93 -16.42
N GLY A 34 -20.79 -20.92 -17.75
CA GLY A 34 -20.39 -22.06 -18.57
C GLY A 34 -18.87 -22.23 -18.67
N LYS A 35 -18.43 -23.39 -19.16
CA LYS A 35 -17.02 -23.61 -19.55
C LYS A 35 -16.79 -22.96 -20.92
N SER A 36 -16.06 -21.86 -20.99
CA SER A 36 -15.52 -21.37 -22.27
C SER A 36 -14.14 -21.96 -22.52
N SER A 37 -13.95 -22.56 -23.69
CA SER A 37 -12.66 -23.08 -24.15
C SER A 37 -11.93 -21.99 -24.93
N HIS A 38 -11.27 -21.08 -24.21
CA HIS A 38 -10.20 -20.28 -24.82
C HIS A 38 -8.87 -20.99 -24.56
N PRO A 39 -7.97 -21.07 -25.57
CA PRO A 39 -6.64 -21.62 -25.35
C PRO A 39 -5.97 -20.83 -24.22
N ALA A 40 -5.57 -21.54 -23.16
CA ALA A 40 -4.74 -20.95 -22.13
C ALA A 40 -3.33 -20.88 -22.72
N ASN A 41 -2.80 -19.66 -22.90
CA ASN A 41 -1.37 -19.53 -23.16
C ASN A 41 -0.62 -20.09 -21.95
N SER A 42 0.37 -20.93 -22.21
CA SER A 42 1.29 -21.41 -21.18
C SER A 42 2.01 -20.21 -20.56
N PHE A 43 2.03 -20.11 -19.23
CA PHE A 43 2.95 -19.19 -18.58
C PHE A 43 4.38 -19.61 -18.91
N PRO A 44 5.25 -18.67 -19.33
CA PRO A 44 6.66 -18.98 -19.45
C PRO A 44 7.19 -19.45 -18.10
N SER A 45 7.91 -20.57 -18.10
CA SER A 45 8.64 -21.08 -16.94
C SER A 45 9.86 -20.17 -16.71
N ASN A 46 9.64 -19.01 -16.08
CA ASN A 46 10.75 -18.14 -15.72
C ASN A 46 11.20 -18.50 -14.30
N PRO A 47 12.45 -18.96 -14.09
CA PRO A 47 12.95 -19.27 -12.77
C PRO A 47 12.92 -18.02 -11.87
N ALA A 48 12.67 -18.24 -10.58
CA ALA A 48 12.47 -17.26 -9.51
C ALA A 48 13.67 -16.30 -9.24
N SER A 49 14.64 -16.17 -10.16
CA SER A 49 15.96 -15.58 -9.90
C SER A 49 16.10 -14.07 -10.16
N ASN A 50 15.07 -13.34 -10.61
CA ASN A 50 15.18 -11.91 -10.93
C ASN A 50 14.02 -11.07 -10.37
N PHE A 51 13.54 -11.35 -9.16
CA PHE A 51 12.61 -10.43 -8.50
C PHE A 51 13.35 -9.18 -8.02
N ASP A 52 12.84 -8.01 -8.37
CA ASP A 52 13.34 -6.76 -7.83
C ASP A 52 13.15 -6.76 -6.29
N PRO A 53 14.19 -6.43 -5.50
CA PRO A 53 14.11 -6.42 -4.05
C PRO A 53 12.97 -5.57 -3.49
N LEU A 54 12.60 -4.46 -4.14
CA LEU A 54 11.46 -3.66 -3.68
C LEU A 54 10.16 -4.46 -3.81
N TYR A 55 9.92 -5.12 -4.94
CA TYR A 55 8.69 -5.88 -5.15
C TYR A 55 8.60 -7.10 -4.23
N ALA A 56 9.72 -7.76 -3.96
CA ALA A 56 9.77 -8.80 -2.93
C ALA A 56 9.39 -8.25 -1.56
N PHE A 57 9.91 -7.08 -1.18
CA PHE A 57 9.56 -6.40 0.07
C PHE A 57 8.09 -5.97 0.14
N LEU A 58 7.52 -5.52 -0.98
CA LEU A 58 6.09 -5.19 -1.05
C LEU A 58 5.21 -6.42 -0.84
N LEU A 59 5.56 -7.55 -1.46
CA LEU A 59 4.83 -8.81 -1.29
C LEU A 59 4.95 -9.37 0.13
N ASP A 60 6.12 -9.25 0.76
CA ASP A 60 6.35 -9.76 2.12
C ASP A 60 5.60 -8.96 3.20
N SER A 61 5.40 -7.65 2.97
CA SER A 61 4.85 -6.77 4.00
C SER A 61 3.39 -6.33 3.77
N ARG A 62 2.75 -6.77 2.68
CA ARG A 62 1.36 -6.41 2.34
C ARG A 62 0.58 -7.66 1.93
N GLU A 63 -0.65 -7.75 2.44
CA GLU A 63 -1.62 -8.72 1.93
C GLU A 63 -2.35 -8.10 0.73
N ILE A 64 -2.27 -8.76 -0.43
CA ILE A 64 -2.86 -8.27 -1.68
C ILE A 64 -3.96 -9.24 -2.11
N VAL A 65 -5.20 -8.76 -2.12
CA VAL A 65 -6.36 -9.51 -2.60
C VAL A 65 -6.72 -9.07 -4.02
N ILE A 66 -6.77 -10.03 -4.95
CA ILE A 66 -7.13 -9.77 -6.34
C ILE A 66 -8.41 -10.55 -6.67
N MET A 67 -9.46 -9.85 -7.10
CA MET A 67 -10.68 -10.44 -7.67
C MET A 67 -10.71 -10.15 -9.19
N PRO A 68 -10.20 -11.05 -10.05
CA PRO A 68 -9.93 -10.72 -11.46
C PRO A 68 -11.17 -10.38 -12.29
N MET A 69 -12.34 -10.86 -11.88
CA MET A 69 -13.62 -10.59 -12.55
C MET A 69 -14.74 -10.69 -11.53
N THR A 70 -15.21 -9.53 -11.05
CA THR A 70 -16.31 -9.43 -10.09
C THR A 70 -17.63 -9.89 -10.72
N ASN A 71 -17.96 -9.40 -11.92
CA ASN A 71 -19.13 -9.84 -12.70
C ASN A 71 -18.77 -10.90 -13.76
N ALA A 72 -18.43 -12.11 -13.30
CA ALA A 72 -18.07 -13.22 -14.18
C ALA A 72 -19.23 -13.69 -15.09
N TRP A 73 -20.47 -13.60 -14.58
CA TRP A 73 -21.66 -13.95 -15.34
C TRP A 73 -21.88 -13.01 -16.52
N GLY A 74 -21.79 -11.70 -16.27
CA GLY A 74 -21.90 -10.66 -17.30
C GLY A 74 -20.83 -10.83 -18.37
N PHE A 75 -19.58 -11.04 -17.96
CA PHE A 75 -18.49 -11.34 -18.89
C PHE A 75 -18.80 -12.56 -19.78
N PHE A 76 -19.19 -13.69 -19.20
CA PHE A 76 -19.53 -14.91 -19.94
C PHE A 76 -20.69 -14.70 -20.92
N ARG A 77 -21.66 -13.85 -20.57
CA ARG A 77 -22.84 -13.53 -21.40
C ARG A 77 -22.63 -12.33 -22.31
N SER A 78 -21.45 -11.70 -22.30
CA SER A 78 -21.18 -10.42 -22.98
C SER A 78 -22.20 -9.33 -22.62
N ARG A 79 -22.52 -9.23 -21.32
CA ARG A 79 -23.42 -8.24 -20.72
C ARG A 79 -22.66 -7.40 -19.68
N ARG A 80 -23.06 -6.13 -19.55
CA ARG A 80 -22.59 -5.24 -18.49
C ARG A 80 -23.17 -5.64 -17.14
N ASP A 81 -24.47 -5.90 -17.13
CA ASP A 81 -25.23 -6.26 -15.94
C ASP A 81 -25.01 -7.73 -15.52
N GLU A 82 -25.37 -8.02 -14.28
CA GLU A 82 -25.54 -9.38 -13.77
C GLU A 82 -27.04 -9.66 -13.72
N ASN A 83 -27.56 -10.39 -14.70
CA ASN A 83 -28.98 -10.72 -14.81
C ASN A 83 -29.92 -9.49 -14.74
N GLY A 84 -29.59 -8.44 -15.47
CA GLY A 84 -30.37 -7.18 -15.49
C GLY A 84 -30.10 -6.23 -14.31
N ILE A 85 -29.19 -6.57 -13.40
CA ILE A 85 -28.78 -5.73 -12.28
C ILE A 85 -27.47 -5.01 -12.64
N ASP A 86 -27.45 -3.68 -12.59
CA ASP A 86 -26.18 -2.93 -12.65
C ASP A 86 -25.46 -3.12 -11.31
N VAL A 87 -24.41 -3.95 -11.34
CA VAL A 87 -23.66 -4.33 -10.14
C VAL A 87 -23.02 -3.13 -9.43
N ASN A 88 -22.72 -2.03 -10.15
CA ASN A 88 -22.19 -0.81 -9.52
C ASN A 88 -23.30 0.20 -9.14
N ARG A 89 -24.55 -0.27 -9.01
CA ARG A 89 -25.69 0.46 -8.44
C ARG A 89 -26.40 -0.35 -7.35
N ASP A 90 -25.82 -1.48 -6.96
CA ASP A 90 -26.46 -2.52 -6.15
C ASP A 90 -25.88 -2.57 -4.72
N PHE A 91 -25.08 -1.58 -4.30
CA PHE A 91 -24.53 -1.50 -2.95
C PHE A 91 -25.43 -0.69 -2.00
N PRO A 92 -25.48 -1.02 -0.69
CA PRO A 92 -26.31 -0.35 0.30
C PRO A 92 -25.70 0.99 0.78
N PHE A 93 -25.51 1.95 -0.13
CA PHE A 93 -25.08 3.30 0.21
C PHE A 93 -25.89 4.33 -0.60
N ASP A 94 -26.98 4.80 -0.02
CA ASP A 94 -27.85 5.82 -0.62
C ASP A 94 -28.77 6.50 0.42
N PRO A 95 -28.52 7.78 0.79
CA PRO A 95 -29.37 8.49 1.73
C PRO A 95 -30.74 8.91 1.19
N LEU A 96 -30.93 8.87 -0.13
CA LEU A 96 -32.18 9.31 -0.76
C LEU A 96 -33.17 8.16 -0.95
N HIS A 97 -32.71 6.91 -0.78
CA HIS A 97 -33.51 5.71 -0.98
C HIS A 97 -33.23 4.64 0.09
N PRO A 98 -33.69 4.81 1.34
CA PRO A 98 -33.46 3.82 2.40
C PRO A 98 -34.08 2.43 2.14
N SER A 99 -34.95 2.29 1.13
CA SER A 99 -35.51 1.03 0.64
C SER A 99 -34.88 0.55 -0.68
N LEU A 100 -33.66 1.01 -1.01
CA LEU A 100 -32.97 0.69 -2.26
C LEU A 100 -32.98 -0.84 -2.50
N PRO A 101 -33.32 -1.29 -3.71
CA PRO A 101 -33.08 -2.67 -4.10
C PRO A 101 -31.57 -2.87 -4.26
N CYS A 102 -30.91 -3.22 -3.15
CA CYS A 102 -29.48 -3.52 -3.06
C CYS A 102 -29.21 -5.01 -2.77
N LEU A 103 -27.95 -5.40 -2.92
CA LEU A 103 -27.44 -6.75 -2.71
C LEU A 103 -28.17 -7.81 -3.56
N GLN A 104 -28.69 -7.41 -4.73
CA GLN A 104 -29.43 -8.27 -5.63
C GLN A 104 -28.50 -9.21 -6.41
N SER A 105 -27.34 -8.72 -6.80
CA SER A 105 -26.30 -9.47 -7.48
C SER A 105 -25.45 -10.31 -6.53
N GLU A 106 -24.92 -11.42 -7.02
CA GLU A 106 -23.84 -12.17 -6.36
C GLU A 106 -22.58 -11.32 -6.26
N THR A 107 -22.30 -10.50 -7.26
CA THR A 107 -21.18 -9.55 -7.25
C THR A 107 -21.17 -8.66 -6.00
N SER A 108 -22.26 -7.95 -5.72
CA SER A 108 -22.35 -7.04 -4.57
C SER A 108 -22.33 -7.79 -3.23
N ARG A 109 -22.96 -8.97 -3.16
CA ARG A 109 -22.91 -9.83 -1.96
C ARG A 109 -21.51 -10.36 -1.68
N ALA A 110 -20.79 -10.80 -2.72
CA ALA A 110 -19.42 -11.29 -2.58
C ALA A 110 -18.47 -10.20 -2.08
N ILE A 111 -18.60 -8.98 -2.63
CA ILE A 111 -17.81 -7.83 -2.20
C ILE A 111 -18.20 -7.40 -0.79
N GLN A 112 -19.49 -7.37 -0.43
CA GLN A 112 -19.90 -7.11 0.96
C GLN A 112 -19.25 -8.11 1.92
N THR A 113 -19.31 -9.41 1.61
CA THR A 113 -18.70 -10.45 2.44
C THR A 113 -17.20 -10.22 2.57
N LEU A 114 -16.49 -9.92 1.48
CA LEU A 114 -15.06 -9.62 1.53
C LEU A 114 -14.76 -8.44 2.47
N TYR A 115 -15.51 -7.34 2.36
CA TYR A 115 -15.34 -6.17 3.22
C TYR A 115 -15.70 -6.45 4.69
N ALA A 116 -16.73 -7.23 4.96
CA ALA A 116 -17.12 -7.59 6.32
C ALA A 116 -16.05 -8.42 7.04
N HIS A 117 -15.30 -9.25 6.30
CA HIS A 117 -14.27 -10.14 6.83
C HIS A 117 -12.83 -9.60 6.68
N SER A 118 -12.63 -8.42 6.12
CA SER A 118 -11.30 -7.87 5.81
C SER A 118 -11.11 -6.45 6.33
N LEU A 119 -9.85 -6.09 6.57
CA LEU A 119 -9.43 -4.72 6.90
C LEU A 119 -8.70 -4.11 5.68
N LEU A 120 -9.46 -3.87 4.60
CA LEU A 120 -8.92 -3.34 3.35
C LEU A 120 -8.57 -1.85 3.50
N ALA A 121 -7.30 -1.50 3.30
CA ALA A 121 -6.83 -0.13 3.45
C ALA A 121 -6.99 0.70 2.17
N ALA A 122 -6.76 0.09 0.99
CA ALA A 122 -7.04 0.69 -0.29
C ALA A 122 -7.49 -0.38 -1.31
N THR A 123 -8.32 0.03 -2.26
CA THR A 123 -8.85 -0.80 -3.35
C THR A 123 -8.83 0.00 -4.65
N ALA A 124 -8.59 -0.66 -5.78
CA ALA A 124 -8.83 -0.09 -7.11
C ALA A 124 -9.77 -1.00 -7.91
N THR A 125 -10.84 -0.44 -8.46
CA THR A 125 -11.77 -1.10 -9.39
C THR A 125 -11.44 -0.67 -10.82
N PHE A 126 -11.39 -1.62 -11.76
CA PHE A 126 -11.05 -1.35 -13.15
C PHE A 126 -12.29 -1.45 -14.04
N HIS A 127 -12.62 -0.33 -14.68
CA HIS A 127 -13.76 -0.12 -15.55
C HIS A 127 -13.31 0.18 -16.99
N GLY A 128 -14.28 0.28 -17.90
CA GLY A 128 -14.05 0.70 -19.27
C GLY A 128 -15.23 1.52 -19.80
N GLY A 129 -14.92 2.54 -20.60
CA GLY A 129 -15.87 3.50 -21.14
C GLY A 129 -15.30 4.92 -21.25
N MET A 130 -14.27 5.24 -20.48
CA MET A 130 -13.52 6.51 -20.58
C MET A 130 -12.10 6.36 -20.02
N ARG A 131 -11.41 7.48 -19.75
CA ARG A 131 -10.08 7.50 -19.11
C ARG A 131 -10.04 8.43 -17.92
N SER A 132 -10.24 7.86 -16.75
CA SER A 132 -10.21 8.59 -15.50
C SER A 132 -9.73 7.73 -14.34
N ILE A 133 -9.19 8.40 -13.34
CA ILE A 133 -8.91 7.83 -12.02
C ILE A 133 -9.68 8.70 -11.05
N THR A 134 -10.75 8.14 -10.50
CA THR A 134 -11.64 8.85 -9.60
C THR A 134 -11.68 8.21 -8.22
N TYR A 135 -12.13 9.02 -7.27
CA TYR A 135 -12.23 8.70 -5.86
C TYR A 135 -13.37 9.51 -5.25
N GLU A 136 -13.62 9.33 -3.96
CA GLU A 136 -14.78 9.87 -3.29
C GLU A 136 -14.78 11.42 -3.23
N TRP A 137 -15.94 12.07 -3.30
CA TRP A 137 -17.28 11.47 -3.37
C TRP A 137 -17.78 11.29 -4.80
N GLY A 138 -18.61 10.27 -4.99
CA GLY A 138 -19.39 9.97 -6.20
C GLY A 138 -20.89 9.81 -5.93
N ASP A 139 -21.39 10.12 -4.73
CA ASP A 139 -22.82 10.05 -4.42
C ASP A 139 -23.54 11.40 -4.54
N TYR A 140 -24.86 11.33 -4.72
CA TYR A 140 -25.74 12.51 -4.83
C TYR A 140 -25.78 13.39 -3.58
N HIS A 141 -25.61 12.82 -2.38
CA HIS A 141 -25.71 13.58 -1.14
C HIS A 141 -24.52 14.50 -0.95
N ASN A 142 -23.31 14.01 -1.15
CA ASN A 142 -22.11 14.83 -1.11
C ASN A 142 -21.98 15.72 -2.36
N HIS A 143 -22.52 15.29 -3.51
CA HIS A 143 -22.58 16.12 -4.71
C HIS A 143 -23.40 17.41 -4.50
N ALA A 144 -24.59 17.31 -3.93
CA ALA A 144 -25.45 18.46 -3.65
C ALA A 144 -24.77 19.50 -2.73
N ARG A 145 -23.82 19.06 -1.90
CA ARG A 145 -23.02 19.90 -0.99
C ARG A 145 -21.76 20.45 -1.63
N LYS A 146 -21.36 19.96 -2.81
CA LYS A 146 -20.04 20.21 -3.42
C LYS A 146 -18.91 19.91 -2.43
N ALA A 147 -19.09 18.82 -1.68
CA ALA A 147 -18.20 18.45 -0.60
C ALA A 147 -17.05 17.55 -1.06
N LEU A 148 -15.96 17.58 -0.30
CA LEU A 148 -14.84 16.66 -0.45
C LEU A 148 -14.88 15.61 0.67
N ALA A 149 -14.28 14.45 0.43
CA ALA A 149 -14.07 13.45 1.47
C ALA A 149 -13.06 13.97 2.52
N PRO A 150 -13.19 13.60 3.80
CA PRO A 150 -12.17 13.86 4.83
C PRO A 150 -10.77 13.41 4.42
N ASP A 151 -10.67 12.30 3.67
CA ASP A 151 -9.41 11.70 3.20
C ASP A 151 -8.96 12.21 1.82
N PHE A 152 -9.52 13.32 1.32
CA PHE A 152 -9.25 13.86 -0.02
C PHE A 152 -7.76 13.98 -0.35
N ALA A 153 -6.93 14.45 0.60
CA ALA A 153 -5.50 14.60 0.37
C ALA A 153 -4.82 13.27 0.03
N ALA A 154 -5.21 12.18 0.70
CA ALA A 154 -4.66 10.84 0.47
C ALA A 154 -5.12 10.28 -0.87
N MET A 155 -6.42 10.35 -1.13
CA MET A 155 -7.02 9.93 -2.39
C MET A 155 -6.39 10.65 -3.58
N HIS A 156 -6.27 11.97 -3.49
CA HIS A 156 -5.72 12.80 -4.57
C HIS A 156 -4.24 12.52 -4.82
N ALA A 157 -3.43 12.35 -3.77
CA ALA A 157 -2.00 12.07 -3.90
C ALA A 157 -1.75 10.71 -4.58
N VAL A 158 -2.47 9.66 -4.15
CA VAL A 158 -2.36 8.32 -4.75
C VAL A 158 -2.88 8.31 -6.20
N ALA A 159 -4.05 8.91 -6.47
CA ALA A 159 -4.59 8.99 -7.82
C ALA A 159 -3.68 9.79 -8.77
N THR A 160 -3.02 10.83 -8.26
CA THR A 160 -2.02 11.58 -9.01
C THR A 160 -0.82 10.71 -9.35
N LEU A 161 -0.28 9.95 -8.39
CA LEU A 161 0.82 9.01 -8.64
C LEU A 161 0.44 7.94 -9.67
N MET A 162 -0.76 7.36 -9.56
CA MET A 162 -1.30 6.42 -10.55
C MET A 162 -1.31 7.05 -11.96
N ASN A 163 -1.75 8.31 -12.07
CA ASN A 163 -1.78 9.01 -13.35
C ASN A 163 -0.38 9.32 -13.90
N GLN A 164 0.59 9.66 -13.04
CA GLN A 164 1.99 9.86 -13.45
C GLN A 164 2.56 8.61 -14.11
N LEU A 165 2.36 7.45 -13.46
CA LEU A 165 2.76 6.15 -13.98
C LEU A 165 2.01 5.75 -15.26
N SER A 166 0.92 6.45 -15.56
CA SER A 166 0.11 6.28 -16.75
C SER A 166 0.43 7.31 -17.84
N GLY A 167 1.52 8.08 -17.73
CA GLY A 167 1.87 9.12 -18.70
C GLY A 167 0.99 10.38 -18.63
N ARG A 168 0.27 10.56 -17.52
CA ARG A 168 -0.66 11.69 -17.28
C ARG A 168 -1.84 11.73 -18.26
N TRP A 169 -2.27 10.58 -18.78
CA TRP A 169 -3.34 10.46 -19.77
C TRP A 169 -4.76 10.41 -19.19
N TYR A 170 -4.92 10.29 -17.88
CA TYR A 170 -6.22 10.13 -17.22
C TYR A 170 -6.68 11.45 -16.61
N ALA A 171 -7.98 11.72 -16.68
CA ALA A 171 -8.60 12.74 -15.83
C ALA A 171 -8.57 12.26 -14.37
N VAL A 172 -8.14 13.12 -13.45
CA VAL A 172 -8.03 12.81 -12.02
C VAL A 172 -8.90 13.77 -11.23
N GLY A 173 -9.71 13.25 -10.32
CA GLY A 173 -10.57 14.07 -9.47
C GLY A 173 -11.61 13.23 -8.74
N THR A 174 -12.54 13.90 -8.05
CA THR A 174 -13.67 13.19 -7.44
C THR A 174 -14.55 12.57 -8.52
N SER A 175 -15.22 11.46 -8.20
CA SER A 175 -16.17 10.81 -9.10
C SER A 175 -17.29 11.77 -9.53
N ASN A 176 -17.73 12.64 -8.62
CA ASN A 176 -18.71 13.69 -8.92
C ASN A 176 -18.24 14.72 -9.95
N ASP A 177 -16.96 15.10 -9.93
CA ASP A 177 -16.43 16.15 -10.81
C ASP A 177 -16.00 15.61 -12.19
N VAL A 178 -15.52 14.36 -12.24
CA VAL A 178 -14.93 13.77 -13.46
C VAL A 178 -15.92 12.89 -14.21
N VAL A 179 -16.81 12.21 -13.50
CA VAL A 179 -17.77 11.25 -14.08
C VAL A 179 -19.18 11.81 -13.92
N TYR A 180 -19.88 11.46 -12.83
CA TYR A 180 -21.21 11.95 -12.43
C TYR A 180 -21.62 11.26 -11.11
N PRO A 181 -22.51 11.86 -10.30
CA PRO A 181 -23.03 11.23 -9.09
C PRO A 181 -23.87 9.98 -9.38
N VAL A 182 -23.79 8.99 -8.50
CA VAL A 182 -24.51 7.72 -8.62
C VAL A 182 -25.16 7.30 -7.29
N HIS A 183 -26.12 6.38 -7.37
CA HIS A 183 -26.72 5.71 -6.23
C HIS A 183 -26.14 4.30 -6.08
N GLY A 184 -25.86 3.85 -4.86
CA GLY A 184 -25.45 2.47 -4.59
C GLY A 184 -24.13 2.05 -5.23
N GLY A 185 -23.18 2.98 -5.36
CA GLY A 185 -21.83 2.73 -5.87
C GLY A 185 -21.00 1.87 -4.91
N MET A 186 -20.13 1.03 -5.47
CA MET A 186 -19.18 0.22 -4.70
C MET A 186 -18.16 1.11 -3.99
N GLU A 187 -17.77 2.20 -4.63
CA GLU A 187 -16.74 3.13 -4.15
C GLU A 187 -17.15 3.75 -2.79
N GLU A 188 -18.33 4.38 -2.72
CA GLU A 188 -18.82 4.94 -1.46
C GLU A 188 -19.09 3.86 -0.41
N TRP A 189 -19.60 2.71 -0.83
CA TRP A 189 -19.75 1.57 0.08
C TRP A 189 -18.40 1.20 0.71
N GLY A 190 -17.35 1.04 -0.10
CA GLY A 190 -16.03 0.63 0.34
C GLY A 190 -15.34 1.65 1.25
N TYR A 191 -15.57 2.94 1.04
CA TYR A 191 -14.94 4.00 1.83
C TYR A 191 -15.70 4.37 3.10
N ALA A 192 -17.03 4.37 3.08
CA ALA A 192 -17.82 5.17 4.01
C ALA A 192 -18.86 4.39 4.82
N ALA A 193 -19.24 3.19 4.40
CA ALA A 193 -20.44 2.53 4.92
C ALA A 193 -20.43 2.23 6.43
N SER A 194 -19.26 2.01 7.05
CA SER A 194 -19.18 1.70 8.49
C SER A 194 -19.20 2.91 9.41
N TRP A 195 -19.11 4.13 8.87
CA TRP A 195 -18.86 5.31 9.70
C TRP A 195 -19.61 6.57 9.30
N PHE A 196 -20.00 6.72 8.04
CA PHE A 196 -20.58 7.96 7.53
C PHE A 196 -21.83 8.37 8.28
N ASP A 197 -22.82 7.48 8.40
CA ASP A 197 -24.08 7.78 9.07
C ASP A 197 -23.90 8.27 10.51
N ARG A 198 -22.98 7.64 11.24
CA ARG A 198 -22.67 8.01 12.62
C ARG A 198 -22.05 9.41 12.72
N LEU A 199 -21.16 9.76 11.79
CA LEU A 199 -20.39 11.02 11.86
C LEU A 199 -21.05 12.19 11.11
N ALA A 200 -21.88 11.89 10.11
CA ALA A 200 -22.62 12.88 9.32
C ALA A 200 -24.07 13.06 9.79
N ALA A 201 -24.51 12.30 10.81
CA ALA A 201 -25.92 12.22 11.23
C ALA A 201 -26.85 11.96 10.03
N ALA A 202 -26.46 11.02 9.18
CA ALA A 202 -27.14 10.64 7.95
C ALA A 202 -27.80 9.25 8.09
N SER A 203 -28.50 8.82 7.05
CA SER A 203 -29.10 7.49 6.94
C SER A 203 -28.89 6.95 5.53
N THR A 204 -27.63 6.84 5.12
CA THR A 204 -27.18 6.33 3.82
C THR A 204 -27.19 4.80 3.77
N VAL A 205 -26.94 4.11 4.89
CA VAL A 205 -26.82 2.65 4.91
C VAL A 205 -28.02 2.02 5.63
N PRO A 206 -28.91 1.32 4.91
CA PRO A 206 -30.01 0.61 5.55
C PRO A 206 -29.50 -0.65 6.28
N ALA A 207 -30.17 -1.04 7.36
CA ALA A 207 -29.87 -2.32 8.02
C ALA A 207 -30.21 -3.54 7.14
N ARG A 208 -31.17 -3.38 6.22
CA ARG A 208 -31.62 -4.43 5.28
C ARG A 208 -31.99 -3.81 3.94
N CYS A 209 -31.62 -4.48 2.87
CA CYS A 209 -32.06 -4.16 1.51
C CYS A 209 -33.48 -4.68 1.23
N ALA A 210 -34.08 -4.20 0.14
CA ALA A 210 -35.33 -4.79 -0.37
C ALA A 210 -35.20 -6.31 -0.56
N GLY A 211 -36.30 -7.05 -0.33
CA GLY A 211 -36.27 -8.52 -0.33
C GLY A 211 -35.64 -9.13 0.93
N ASN A 212 -35.53 -8.36 2.02
CA ASN A 212 -35.10 -8.80 3.35
C ASN A 212 -33.64 -9.28 3.41
N ARG A 213 -32.77 -8.83 2.51
CA ARG A 213 -31.34 -9.17 2.54
C ARG A 213 -30.61 -8.33 3.58
N SER A 214 -29.83 -8.98 4.44
CA SER A 214 -29.09 -8.31 5.51
C SER A 214 -27.89 -7.54 4.96
N VAL A 215 -27.74 -6.30 5.42
CA VAL A 215 -26.50 -5.54 5.24
C VAL A 215 -25.57 -5.87 6.40
N VAL A 216 -24.33 -6.26 6.10
CA VAL A 216 -23.36 -6.69 7.12
C VAL A 216 -22.19 -5.72 7.14
N LEU A 217 -21.95 -5.13 8.30
CA LEU A 217 -20.86 -4.20 8.57
C LEU A 217 -20.10 -4.64 9.82
N ALA A 218 -18.78 -4.72 9.73
CA ALA A 218 -17.91 -4.81 10.90
C ALA A 218 -17.46 -3.39 11.34
N PRO A 219 -17.22 -3.14 12.65
CA PRO A 219 -16.89 -1.79 13.17
C PRO A 219 -15.71 -1.07 12.51
N ALA A 220 -14.79 -1.81 11.88
CA ALA A 220 -13.63 -1.30 11.16
C ALA A 220 -13.61 -1.66 9.65
N SER A 221 -14.67 -2.30 9.14
CA SER A 221 -14.84 -2.54 7.69
C SER A 221 -15.13 -1.23 6.96
N ASN A 222 -15.14 -1.24 5.62
CA ASN A 222 -15.63 -0.12 4.82
C ASN A 222 -15.03 1.24 5.20
N ARG A 223 -13.71 1.24 5.38
CA ARG A 223 -12.83 2.40 5.64
C ARG A 223 -11.68 2.38 4.62
N CYS A 224 -11.97 1.90 3.43
CA CYS A 224 -11.01 1.65 2.37
C CYS A 224 -10.95 2.88 1.46
N VAL A 225 -9.76 3.41 1.18
CA VAL A 225 -9.65 4.37 0.08
C VAL A 225 -9.96 3.63 -1.22
N THR A 226 -11.01 4.02 -1.95
CA THR A 226 -11.46 3.28 -3.14
C THR A 226 -11.28 4.11 -4.40
N PHE A 227 -10.51 3.58 -5.35
CA PHE A 227 -10.30 4.20 -6.65
C PHE A 227 -11.14 3.49 -7.70
N LEU A 228 -11.86 4.27 -8.51
CA LEU A 228 -12.44 3.80 -9.77
C LEU A 228 -11.53 4.23 -10.91
N VAL A 229 -11.00 3.27 -11.64
CA VAL A 229 -10.16 3.50 -12.81
C VAL A 229 -10.93 3.12 -14.06
N GLU A 230 -11.37 4.12 -14.82
CA GLU A 230 -11.84 3.91 -16.19
C GLU A 230 -10.62 3.79 -17.09
N THR A 231 -10.33 2.57 -17.54
CA THR A 231 -9.03 2.22 -18.15
C THR A 231 -8.88 2.75 -19.58
N THR A 232 -9.94 2.65 -20.38
CA THR A 232 -9.97 3.05 -21.78
C THR A 232 -11.40 3.35 -22.22
N ASP A 233 -11.52 4.23 -23.20
CA ASP A 233 -12.68 4.48 -24.04
C ASP A 233 -13.22 3.23 -24.78
N VAL A 234 -12.41 2.17 -24.93
CA VAL A 234 -12.79 0.94 -25.63
C VAL A 234 -13.04 -0.19 -24.63
N LYS A 235 -14.30 -0.58 -24.43
CA LYS A 235 -14.69 -1.62 -23.44
C LYS A 235 -14.14 -3.02 -23.74
N THR A 236 -13.78 -3.29 -24.99
CA THR A 236 -13.21 -4.57 -25.41
C THR A 236 -12.04 -4.30 -26.37
N PRO A 237 -10.92 -3.80 -25.85
CA PRO A 237 -9.80 -3.42 -26.69
C PRO A 237 -9.24 -4.67 -27.39
N PRO A 238 -8.79 -4.55 -28.65
CA PRO A 238 -8.23 -5.68 -29.38
C PRO A 238 -6.92 -6.14 -28.73
N GLN A 239 -6.60 -7.44 -28.85
CA GLN A 239 -5.45 -8.05 -28.19
C GLN A 239 -4.12 -7.28 -28.33
N PRO A 240 -3.75 -6.71 -29.50
CA PRO A 240 -2.51 -5.93 -29.63
C PRO A 240 -2.46 -4.66 -28.77
N GLN A 241 -3.60 -4.13 -28.33
CA GLN A 241 -3.66 -2.96 -27.45
C GLN A 241 -3.56 -3.32 -25.96
N LEU A 242 -3.69 -4.60 -25.59
CA LEU A 242 -3.52 -5.01 -24.20
C LEU A 242 -2.07 -4.82 -23.72
N GLY A 243 -1.10 -4.95 -24.62
CA GLY A 243 0.32 -4.89 -24.32
C GLY A 243 0.92 -6.23 -23.91
N ASP A 244 2.15 -6.19 -23.43
CA ASP A 244 2.95 -7.34 -23.01
C ASP A 244 3.75 -6.99 -21.73
N THR A 245 4.44 -7.99 -21.18
CA THR A 245 5.24 -7.85 -19.96
C THR A 245 6.59 -7.19 -20.19
N GLU A 246 7.13 -7.20 -21.41
CA GLU A 246 8.42 -6.58 -21.72
C GLU A 246 8.35 -5.06 -21.52
N HIS A 247 7.21 -4.47 -21.87
CA HIS A 247 7.00 -3.02 -21.77
C HIS A 247 6.45 -2.56 -20.43
N LEU A 248 6.39 -3.43 -19.40
CA LEU A 248 5.76 -3.08 -18.11
C LEU A 248 6.34 -1.80 -17.49
N PHE A 249 7.65 -1.63 -17.59
CA PHE A 249 8.37 -0.47 -17.05
C PHE A 249 9.20 0.30 -18.09
N HIS A 250 9.02 0.02 -19.38
CA HIS A 250 9.79 0.66 -20.44
C HIS A 250 9.29 2.08 -20.77
N GLY A 251 10.25 3.00 -20.90
CA GLY A 251 10.17 4.20 -21.75
C GLY A 251 8.94 5.09 -21.61
N GLU A 252 8.57 5.77 -22.71
CA GLU A 252 7.38 6.63 -22.76
C GLU A 252 6.09 5.81 -22.71
N VAL A 253 5.09 6.29 -21.96
CA VAL A 253 3.79 5.64 -21.88
C VAL A 253 2.96 6.00 -23.11
N PRO A 254 2.58 5.03 -23.96
CA PRO A 254 1.82 5.36 -25.15
C PRO A 254 0.43 5.88 -24.79
N ARG A 255 -0.06 6.85 -25.56
CA ARG A 255 -1.43 7.35 -25.39
C ARG A 255 -2.49 6.30 -25.75
N LYS A 256 -2.17 5.26 -26.52
CA LYS A 256 -3.10 4.18 -26.85
C LYS A 256 -2.36 2.84 -26.80
N GLY A 257 -3.04 1.80 -26.32
CA GLY A 257 -2.44 0.49 -26.14
C GLY A 257 -1.64 0.37 -24.83
N GLN A 258 -1.08 -0.80 -24.58
CA GLN A 258 -0.42 -1.18 -23.32
C GLN A 258 -1.32 -1.00 -22.09
N PHE A 259 -2.63 -1.27 -22.24
CA PHE A 259 -3.59 -1.07 -21.16
C PHE A 259 -3.29 -1.93 -19.93
N VAL A 260 -2.85 -3.18 -20.11
CA VAL A 260 -2.50 -4.07 -19.00
C VAL A 260 -1.26 -3.55 -18.25
N PRO A 261 -0.11 -3.23 -18.91
CA PRO A 261 1.01 -2.57 -18.26
C PRO A 261 0.67 -1.29 -17.49
N ILE A 262 -0.22 -0.45 -18.02
CA ILE A 262 -0.63 0.80 -17.36
C ILE A 262 -1.40 0.47 -16.06
N VAL A 263 -2.39 -0.41 -16.14
CA VAL A 263 -3.18 -0.86 -14.98
C VAL A 263 -2.31 -1.52 -13.91
N MET A 264 -1.34 -2.34 -14.32
CA MET A 264 -0.39 -2.96 -13.39
C MET A 264 0.46 -1.93 -12.64
N ARG A 265 0.95 -0.89 -13.32
CA ARG A 265 1.68 0.21 -12.67
C ARG A 265 0.82 1.00 -11.71
N GLN A 266 -0.43 1.27 -12.06
CA GLN A 266 -1.40 1.93 -11.18
C GLN A 266 -1.67 1.09 -9.93
N ALA A 267 -1.83 -0.23 -10.06
CA ALA A 267 -1.98 -1.14 -8.93
C ALA A 267 -0.72 -1.11 -8.02
N LEU A 268 0.47 -1.13 -8.61
CA LEU A 268 1.73 -1.01 -7.85
C LEU A 268 1.85 0.33 -7.11
N ALA A 269 1.31 1.42 -7.66
CA ALA A 269 1.26 2.71 -6.98
C ALA A 269 0.46 2.67 -5.68
N VAL A 270 -0.70 1.98 -5.71
CA VAL A 270 -1.52 1.76 -4.52
C VAL A 270 -0.72 0.93 -3.51
N VAL A 271 -0.15 -0.21 -3.93
CA VAL A 271 0.61 -1.11 -3.05
C VAL A 271 1.82 -0.41 -2.40
N GLU A 272 2.61 0.34 -3.16
CA GLU A 272 3.78 1.08 -2.66
C GLU A 272 3.40 2.08 -1.56
N THR A 273 2.28 2.78 -1.73
CA THR A 273 1.86 3.86 -0.83
C THR A 273 1.04 3.41 0.39
N LEU A 274 0.62 2.13 0.42
CA LEU A 274 -0.15 1.56 1.53
C LEU A 274 0.57 1.68 2.88
N ARG A 275 1.89 1.44 2.90
CA ARG A 275 2.69 1.43 4.12
C ARG A 275 4.08 2.01 3.85
N PRO A 276 4.43 3.14 4.48
CA PRO A 276 5.78 3.70 4.42
C PRO A 276 6.83 2.80 5.06
N TYR A 277 8.08 2.93 4.60
CA TYR A 277 9.23 2.16 5.10
C TYR A 277 10.51 3.00 5.12
N SER A 278 11.45 2.62 5.98
CA SER A 278 12.79 3.21 6.03
C SER A 278 13.83 2.11 5.90
N ILE A 279 14.83 2.28 5.02
CA ILE A 279 15.89 1.30 4.78
C ILE A 279 17.24 1.96 5.04
N MET A 280 18.03 1.32 5.91
CA MET A 280 19.40 1.73 6.15
C MET A 280 20.27 1.31 4.97
N GLY A 281 21.06 2.25 4.45
CA GLY A 281 22.06 2.02 3.42
C GLY A 281 23.43 1.71 4.00
N PRO A 282 24.49 1.77 3.17
CA PRO A 282 25.86 1.54 3.61
C PRO A 282 26.30 2.53 4.68
N ILE A 283 27.03 2.02 5.68
CA ILE A 283 27.57 2.78 6.81
C ILE A 283 29.09 2.85 6.67
N ARG A 284 29.67 4.04 6.91
CA ARG A 284 31.12 4.22 6.99
C ARG A 284 31.50 4.71 8.37
N VAL A 285 32.63 4.25 8.88
CA VAL A 285 33.12 4.59 10.21
C VAL A 285 34.55 5.10 10.09
N GLU A 286 34.77 6.36 10.46
CA GLU A 286 36.06 7.00 10.44
C GLU A 286 36.28 7.81 11.73
N ASN A 287 37.35 7.52 12.47
CA ASN A 287 37.76 8.26 13.67
C ASN A 287 36.64 8.51 14.71
N GLY A 288 35.77 7.52 14.95
CA GLY A 288 34.65 7.66 15.90
C GLY A 288 33.42 8.36 15.35
N THR A 289 33.47 8.82 14.09
CA THR A 289 32.33 9.37 13.36
C THR A 289 31.75 8.30 12.46
N VAL A 290 30.44 8.14 12.52
CA VAL A 290 29.69 7.22 11.67
C VAL A 290 28.94 8.01 10.62
N GLU A 291 29.29 7.84 9.36
CA GLU A 291 28.50 8.33 8.23
C GLU A 291 27.43 7.31 7.88
N VAL A 292 26.19 7.79 7.84
CA VAL A 292 25.00 6.98 7.58
C VAL A 292 24.27 7.50 6.36
N ARG A 293 23.79 6.58 5.53
CA ARG A 293 22.91 6.84 4.40
C ARG A 293 21.66 6.00 4.56
N TRP A 294 20.51 6.55 4.19
CA TRP A 294 19.25 5.81 4.26
C TRP A 294 18.23 6.36 3.28
N THR A 295 17.20 5.55 3.04
CA THR A 295 16.06 5.92 2.21
C THR A 295 14.76 5.83 2.99
N VAL A 296 13.82 6.72 2.68
CA VAL A 296 12.42 6.61 3.12
C VAL A 296 11.55 6.48 1.87
N GLY A 297 10.69 5.44 1.85
CA GLY A 297 9.83 5.09 0.73
C GLY A 297 8.37 4.83 1.16
N GLY A 298 7.50 4.60 0.18
CA GLY A 298 6.06 4.39 0.40
C GLY A 298 5.30 5.58 0.96
N CYS A 299 5.84 6.80 0.84
CA CYS A 299 5.23 8.04 1.33
C CYS A 299 5.35 9.19 0.31
N PHE A 300 4.54 10.22 0.49
CA PHE A 300 4.52 11.44 -0.33
C PHE A 300 5.37 12.56 0.27
N GLU A 301 5.44 12.64 1.60
CA GLU A 301 6.28 13.61 2.30
C GLU A 301 7.02 12.97 3.47
N VAL A 302 8.29 13.28 3.62
CA VAL A 302 9.08 12.95 4.81
C VAL A 302 9.12 14.18 5.69
N ASP A 303 8.26 14.22 6.71
CA ASP A 303 8.13 15.34 7.65
C ASP A 303 9.32 15.44 8.59
N MET A 304 9.87 14.27 8.94
CA MET A 304 11.05 14.12 9.78
C MET A 304 11.71 12.78 9.50
N THR A 305 13.03 12.75 9.45
CA THR A 305 13.82 11.52 9.51
C THR A 305 15.18 11.78 10.14
N LYS A 306 15.65 10.84 10.97
CA LYS A 306 16.96 10.88 11.61
C LYS A 306 17.46 9.47 11.92
N VAL A 307 18.74 9.34 12.20
CA VAL A 307 19.33 8.11 12.74
C VAL A 307 19.56 8.28 14.23
N VAL A 308 19.14 7.27 14.99
CA VAL A 308 19.32 7.21 16.44
C VAL A 308 20.21 6.00 16.77
N ALA A 309 21.23 6.22 17.60
CA ALA A 309 22.13 5.19 18.09
C ALA A 309 21.69 4.71 19.47
N ILE A 310 21.32 3.44 19.55
CA ILE A 310 20.86 2.76 20.76
C ILE A 310 22.00 1.85 21.27
N PRO A 311 22.36 1.88 22.57
CA PRO A 311 23.29 0.91 23.12
C PRO A 311 22.86 -0.53 22.82
N SER A 312 23.79 -1.35 22.34
CA SER A 312 23.47 -2.72 21.94
C SER A 312 23.16 -3.60 23.15
N THR A 313 22.10 -4.41 23.05
CA THR A 313 21.75 -5.45 24.03
C THR A 313 21.52 -6.78 23.30
N PRO A 314 21.71 -7.94 23.94
CA PRO A 314 21.48 -9.23 23.30
C PRO A 314 20.08 -9.36 22.68
N GLN A 315 19.06 -8.78 23.32
CA GLN A 315 17.69 -8.79 22.81
C GLN A 315 17.54 -7.97 21.52
N LEU A 316 18.15 -6.78 21.47
CA LEU A 316 18.05 -5.90 20.30
C LEU A 316 18.94 -6.38 19.14
N GLU A 317 20.07 -7.04 19.43
CA GLU A 317 20.92 -7.66 18.40
C GLU A 317 20.19 -8.75 17.61
N GLY A 318 19.21 -9.44 18.22
CA GLY A 318 18.36 -10.42 17.53
C GLY A 318 17.46 -9.83 16.43
N ILE A 319 17.28 -8.49 16.40
CA ILE A 319 16.46 -7.79 15.40
C ILE A 319 17.30 -7.42 14.17
N VAL A 320 18.63 -7.35 14.31
CA VAL A 320 19.55 -6.88 13.26
C VAL A 320 19.37 -7.68 11.98
N ASP A 321 19.43 -6.97 10.85
CA ASP A 321 19.41 -7.59 9.54
C ASP A 321 20.83 -7.93 9.09
N VAL A 322 21.19 -9.21 9.13
CA VAL A 322 22.46 -9.69 8.56
C VAL A 322 22.19 -10.07 7.12
N GLY A 323 22.39 -9.13 6.19
CA GLY A 323 22.40 -9.39 4.74
C GLY A 323 21.16 -8.98 3.95
N GLN A 324 20.25 -8.16 4.49
CA GLN A 324 19.04 -7.67 3.78
C GLN A 324 18.07 -8.78 3.35
N ASN A 325 18.05 -9.90 4.08
CA ASN A 325 17.25 -11.08 3.74
C ASN A 325 15.90 -11.13 4.49
N ARG A 326 15.59 -10.11 5.30
CA ARG A 326 14.38 -10.06 6.12
C ARG A 326 13.53 -8.85 5.71
N GLY A 327 12.21 -9.03 5.66
CA GLY A 327 11.30 -7.93 5.38
C GLY A 327 11.09 -6.99 6.57
N ASP A 328 9.93 -6.35 6.61
CA ASP A 328 9.59 -5.35 7.62
C ASP A 328 9.67 -5.91 9.06
N LEU A 329 9.80 -5.03 10.04
CA LEU A 329 9.76 -5.39 11.45
C LEU A 329 8.43 -6.09 11.77
N SER A 330 8.48 -7.19 12.51
CA SER A 330 7.29 -7.73 13.17
C SER A 330 6.75 -6.75 14.22
N ASP A 331 5.49 -6.94 14.66
CA ASP A 331 4.91 -6.11 15.73
C ASP A 331 5.73 -6.17 17.03
N ALA A 332 6.27 -7.34 17.36
CA ALA A 332 7.10 -7.52 18.56
C ALA A 332 8.45 -6.79 18.43
N GLU A 333 9.11 -6.89 17.28
CA GLU A 333 10.36 -6.18 17.00
C GLU A 333 10.16 -4.66 17.00
N TYR A 334 9.07 -4.19 16.37
CA TYR A 334 8.72 -2.77 16.36
C TYR A 334 8.46 -2.23 17.77
N ALA A 335 7.71 -2.96 18.60
CA ALA A 335 7.44 -2.57 19.98
C ALA A 335 8.73 -2.51 20.82
N LEU A 336 9.60 -3.50 20.65
CA LEU A 336 10.89 -3.57 21.35
C LEU A 336 11.81 -2.40 20.96
N LEU A 337 11.93 -2.08 19.66
CA LEU A 337 12.71 -0.92 19.20
C LEU A 337 12.10 0.41 19.65
N SER A 338 10.77 0.54 19.56
CA SER A 338 10.07 1.74 20.01
C SER A 338 10.29 2.01 21.51
N ALA A 339 10.28 0.95 22.33
CA ALA A 339 10.58 1.08 23.75
C ALA A 339 12.03 1.53 24.00
N ALA A 340 13.00 0.99 23.25
CA ALA A 340 14.40 1.37 23.36
C ALA A 340 14.67 2.83 22.93
N LEU A 341 13.93 3.32 21.95
CA LEU A 341 14.00 4.71 21.46
C LEU A 341 13.49 5.75 22.46
N ASN A 342 12.68 5.36 23.45
CA ASN A 342 12.16 6.28 24.48
C ASN A 342 13.15 6.56 25.63
N THR A 343 14.42 6.19 25.49
CA THR A 343 15.45 6.41 26.50
C THR A 343 16.12 7.78 26.35
N THR A 344 16.47 8.43 27.47
CA THR A 344 16.90 9.84 27.51
C THR A 344 18.35 10.12 27.12
N HIS A 345 19.14 9.11 26.73
CA HIS A 345 20.59 9.21 26.52
C HIS A 345 21.06 8.70 25.15
N LEU A 346 20.23 8.87 24.13
CA LEU A 346 20.54 8.42 22.76
C LEU A 346 21.30 9.50 22.00
N ALA A 347 22.35 9.10 21.28
CA ALA A 347 22.99 9.96 20.30
C ALA A 347 22.18 9.91 18.99
N GLU A 348 21.95 11.05 18.37
CA GLU A 348 21.15 11.13 17.15
C GLU A 348 21.72 12.14 16.14
N THR A 349 21.43 11.90 14.86
CA THR A 349 21.71 12.88 13.82
C THR A 349 20.71 14.03 13.87
N PRO A 350 21.01 15.18 13.25
CA PRO A 350 19.99 16.20 12.99
C PRO A 350 18.78 15.61 12.27
N SER A 351 17.60 16.14 12.59
CA SER A 351 16.36 15.81 11.90
C SER A 351 16.35 16.43 10.51
N LEU A 352 16.16 15.61 9.49
CA LEU A 352 16.02 16.01 8.09
C LEU A 352 14.57 15.86 7.63
N LYS A 353 14.19 16.56 6.57
CA LYS A 353 12.87 16.46 5.94
C LYS A 353 12.94 16.79 4.46
N ARG A 354 12.07 16.21 3.64
CA ARG A 354 11.92 16.56 2.22
C ARG A 354 10.65 15.96 1.61
N PRO A 355 10.14 16.54 0.51
CA PRO A 355 9.14 15.86 -0.32
C PRO A 355 9.70 14.56 -0.92
N SER A 356 8.84 13.56 -1.08
CA SER A 356 9.15 12.32 -1.79
C SER A 356 9.05 12.52 -3.31
N PRO A 357 9.87 11.84 -4.12
CA PRO A 357 9.67 11.79 -5.58
C PRO A 357 8.26 11.32 -5.98
N LEU A 358 7.63 10.46 -5.16
CA LEU A 358 6.26 9.99 -5.38
C LEU A 358 5.21 11.11 -5.38
N HIS A 359 5.47 12.23 -4.70
CA HIS A 359 4.60 13.40 -4.68
C HIS A 359 4.95 14.43 -5.77
N GLN A 360 6.11 14.26 -6.42
CA GLN A 360 6.65 15.21 -7.40
C GLN A 360 6.57 14.63 -8.81
N ASN A 361 7.70 14.52 -9.52
CA ASN A 361 7.80 13.84 -10.81
C ASN A 361 8.69 12.62 -10.63
N LEU A 362 8.17 11.46 -11.03
CA LEU A 362 8.97 10.25 -11.10
C LEU A 362 10.07 10.38 -12.16
N SER A 363 11.25 9.85 -11.83
CA SER A 363 12.37 9.74 -12.78
C SER A 363 12.27 8.52 -13.68
N SER A 364 11.40 7.57 -13.32
CA SER A 364 11.20 6.30 -13.99
C SER A 364 9.80 5.77 -13.72
N LEU A 365 9.24 5.00 -14.65
CA LEU A 365 7.97 4.30 -14.47
C LEU A 365 8.10 3.02 -13.64
N ASN A 366 9.34 2.54 -13.47
CA ASN A 366 9.64 1.48 -12.50
C ASN A 366 9.66 2.10 -11.10
N LEU A 367 8.66 1.79 -10.27
CA LEU A 367 8.65 2.24 -8.87
C LEU A 367 9.83 1.71 -8.06
N ALA A 368 10.43 0.59 -8.47
CA ALA A 368 11.63 0.06 -7.85
C ALA A 368 12.92 0.81 -8.19
N ASP A 369 12.89 1.69 -9.19
CA ASP A 369 14.02 2.55 -9.52
C ASP A 369 14.42 3.41 -8.31
N ASP A 370 15.69 3.34 -7.94
CA ASP A 370 16.22 4.01 -6.76
C ASP A 370 16.07 5.54 -6.78
N ARG A 371 15.96 6.12 -7.98
CA ARG A 371 15.73 7.56 -8.16
C ARG A 371 14.33 8.00 -7.73
N ASN A 372 13.39 7.06 -7.58
CA ASN A 372 12.03 7.34 -7.12
C ASN A 372 11.90 7.31 -5.57
N ARG A 373 13.01 7.20 -4.82
CA ARG A 373 13.03 7.20 -3.36
C ARG A 373 13.62 8.48 -2.76
N ALA A 374 13.23 8.82 -1.53
CA ALA A 374 13.81 9.94 -0.80
C ALA A 374 15.11 9.49 -0.11
N HIS A 375 16.24 10.02 -0.57
CA HIS A 375 17.58 9.71 -0.03
C HIS A 375 18.03 10.74 1.00
N PHE A 376 18.72 10.27 2.04
CA PHE A 376 19.26 11.06 3.12
C PHE A 376 20.66 10.60 3.51
N ASN A 377 21.45 11.52 4.04
CA ASN A 377 22.73 11.23 4.64
C ASN A 377 22.97 12.15 5.85
N ALA A 378 23.75 11.66 6.80
CA ALA A 378 24.18 12.42 7.96
C ALA A 378 25.39 11.73 8.60
N SER A 379 26.01 12.41 9.56
CA SER A 379 27.10 11.87 10.35
C SER A 379 26.75 11.94 11.83
N LEU A 380 27.20 10.95 12.60
CA LEU A 380 26.97 10.83 14.03
C LEU A 380 28.30 10.52 14.74
N ALA A 381 28.72 11.39 15.65
CA ALA A 381 29.86 11.11 16.51
C ALA A 381 29.41 10.22 17.67
N LEU A 382 30.14 9.12 17.89
CA LEU A 382 29.81 8.14 18.93
C LEU A 382 31.06 7.82 19.75
N ALA A 383 30.86 7.64 21.05
CA ALA A 383 31.89 7.12 21.92
C ALA A 383 32.24 5.66 21.54
N PRO A 384 33.40 5.14 21.93
CA PRO A 384 33.72 3.73 21.80
C PRO A 384 32.65 2.85 22.46
N GLY A 385 32.17 1.83 21.76
CA GLY A 385 31.06 1.00 22.20
C GLY A 385 30.40 0.23 21.06
N ARG A 386 29.33 -0.51 21.40
CA ARG A 386 28.48 -1.22 20.43
C ARG A 386 27.11 -0.58 20.42
N TYR A 387 26.66 -0.20 19.23
CA TYR A 387 25.41 0.53 19.02
C TYR A 387 24.61 -0.08 17.90
N LEU A 388 23.29 -0.01 18.04
CA LEU A 388 22.34 -0.26 16.98
C LEU A 388 21.88 1.07 16.41
N LEU A 389 22.05 1.25 15.11
CA LEU A 389 21.59 2.42 14.40
C LEU A 389 20.23 2.14 13.78
N VAL A 390 19.25 2.97 14.12
CA VAL A 390 17.87 2.88 13.66
C VAL A 390 17.48 4.18 12.97
N VAL A 391 16.93 4.10 11.76
CA VAL A 391 16.26 5.23 11.14
C VAL A 391 14.89 5.39 11.80
N VAL A 392 14.57 6.61 12.23
CA VAL A 392 13.28 7.00 12.75
C VAL A 392 12.71 8.07 11.83
N SER A 393 11.54 7.81 11.24
CA SER A 393 10.89 8.76 10.33
C SER A 393 9.43 9.02 10.72
N ARG A 394 8.94 10.23 10.43
CA ARG A 394 7.51 10.59 10.37
C ARG A 394 7.21 11.08 8.97
N VAL A 395 6.06 10.71 8.46
CA VAL A 395 5.70 10.90 7.06
C VAL A 395 4.24 11.28 6.91
N ASP A 396 3.95 11.95 5.79
CA ASP A 396 2.60 12.21 5.31
C ASP A 396 1.69 12.95 6.32
N ALA A 397 2.24 13.83 7.17
CA ALA A 397 1.45 14.59 8.15
C ALA A 397 0.32 15.41 7.50
N PHE A 398 0.53 15.88 6.26
CA PHE A 398 -0.49 16.59 5.49
C PHE A 398 -1.74 15.75 5.22
N LEU A 399 -1.64 14.41 5.18
CA LEU A 399 -2.80 13.52 4.99
C LEU A 399 -3.77 13.54 6.16
N GLN A 400 -3.32 13.96 7.34
CA GLN A 400 -4.16 14.05 8.54
C GLN A 400 -5.03 15.31 8.57
N VAL A 401 -4.81 16.24 7.64
CA VAL A 401 -5.51 17.52 7.58
C VAL A 401 -6.69 17.42 6.60
N PRO A 402 -7.95 17.39 7.10
CA PRO A 402 -9.10 17.34 6.20
C PRO A 402 -9.24 18.66 5.42
N PRO A 403 -9.75 18.62 4.17
CA PRO A 403 -9.97 19.83 3.40
C PRO A 403 -11.04 20.72 4.05
N ALA A 404 -10.98 22.04 3.80
CA ALA A 404 -11.96 22.99 4.35
C ALA A 404 -13.42 22.68 3.96
N LYS A 405 -13.63 22.01 2.82
CA LYS A 405 -14.95 21.56 2.34
C LYS A 405 -15.24 20.10 2.65
N ALA A 406 -14.57 19.51 3.64
CA ALA A 406 -14.80 18.13 4.04
C ALA A 406 -16.25 17.93 4.51
N HIS A 407 -16.89 16.86 4.05
CA HIS A 407 -18.16 16.39 4.59
C HIS A 407 -18.11 14.88 4.88
N PRO A 408 -18.47 14.46 6.11
CA PRO A 408 -18.64 15.31 7.28
C PRO A 408 -17.34 16.03 7.66
N ALA A 409 -17.43 17.12 8.43
CA ALA A 409 -16.26 17.89 8.86
C ALA A 409 -15.53 17.20 10.02
N VAL A 410 -14.88 16.07 9.70
CA VAL A 410 -14.16 15.20 10.65
C VAL A 410 -12.73 14.94 10.18
N ALA A 411 -11.89 14.42 11.08
CA ALA A 411 -10.58 13.91 10.71
C ALA A 411 -10.71 12.73 9.72
N PRO A 412 -9.69 12.47 8.88
CA PRO A 412 -9.65 11.33 7.95
C PRO A 412 -10.09 10.02 8.60
N GLN A 413 -10.87 9.22 7.89
CA GLN A 413 -11.51 8.01 8.41
C GLN A 413 -11.00 6.72 7.78
N SER A 414 -10.21 6.80 6.70
CA SER A 414 -9.68 5.62 6.03
C SER A 414 -8.61 4.92 6.84
N LEU A 415 -8.53 3.59 6.71
CA LEU A 415 -7.44 2.80 7.27
C LEU A 415 -6.10 3.22 6.64
N PHE A 416 -6.07 3.66 5.37
CA PHE A 416 -4.86 4.16 4.72
C PHE A 416 -4.20 5.31 5.49
N VAL A 417 -4.98 6.32 5.90
CA VAL A 417 -4.47 7.46 6.65
C VAL A 417 -4.22 7.10 8.12
N GLN A 418 -5.11 6.30 8.70
CA GLN A 418 -5.02 5.90 10.12
C GLN A 418 -3.88 4.92 10.40
N LEU A 419 -3.39 4.17 9.40
CA LEU A 419 -2.19 3.35 9.53
C LEU A 419 -0.91 4.15 9.78
N ARG A 420 -0.92 5.46 9.52
CA ARG A 420 0.20 6.39 9.81
C ARG A 420 0.12 6.97 11.23
N THR A 421 -0.86 6.57 12.02
CA THR A 421 -1.03 6.94 13.43
C THR A 421 -0.82 5.73 14.33
N ASP A 422 -1.07 5.84 15.63
CA ASP A 422 -1.04 4.74 16.60
C ASP A 422 -2.35 3.93 16.65
N ALA A 423 -3.24 4.12 15.68
CA ALA A 423 -4.53 3.45 15.62
C ALA A 423 -4.40 1.92 15.48
N VAL A 424 -5.33 1.19 16.09
CA VAL A 424 -5.44 -0.27 15.99
C VAL A 424 -6.85 -0.65 15.60
N TYR A 425 -6.97 -1.45 14.54
CA TYR A 425 -8.25 -1.94 14.02
C TYR A 425 -8.31 -3.46 14.10
N ARG A 426 -9.54 -3.97 14.28
CA ARG A 426 -9.84 -5.39 14.40
C ARG A 426 -11.07 -5.75 13.58
N SER A 427 -11.01 -6.88 12.88
CA SER A 427 -12.17 -7.54 12.29
C SER A 427 -12.01 -9.04 12.46
N GLY A 428 -12.83 -9.64 13.32
CA GLY A 428 -12.63 -11.02 13.78
C GLY A 428 -11.24 -11.20 14.40
N GLU A 429 -10.46 -12.14 13.88
CA GLU A 429 -9.08 -12.42 14.30
C GLU A 429 -8.04 -11.51 13.63
N ARG A 430 -8.41 -10.81 12.54
CA ARG A 430 -7.50 -9.93 11.80
C ARG A 430 -7.27 -8.64 12.57
N VAL A 431 -6.00 -8.25 12.67
CA VAL A 431 -5.56 -7.04 13.37
C VAL A 431 -4.71 -6.21 12.43
N LEU A 432 -5.06 -4.93 12.31
CA LEU A 432 -4.28 -3.96 11.55
C LEU A 432 -3.76 -2.90 12.53
N ARG A 433 -2.44 -2.74 12.60
CA ARG A 433 -1.79 -1.81 13.52
C ARG A 433 -1.11 -0.68 12.75
N GLY A 434 -1.51 0.54 13.07
CA GLY A 434 -0.82 1.73 12.65
C GLY A 434 0.55 1.88 13.30
N ARG A 435 1.45 2.57 12.61
CA ARG A 435 2.77 2.94 13.11
C ARG A 435 2.92 4.46 13.02
N PRO A 436 2.93 5.19 14.16
CA PRO A 436 3.08 6.65 14.16
C PRO A 436 4.50 7.12 13.82
N VAL A 437 5.46 6.20 13.83
CA VAL A 437 6.83 6.40 13.35
C VAL A 437 7.21 5.20 12.47
N VAL A 438 7.95 5.48 11.41
CA VAL A 438 8.51 4.46 10.52
C VAL A 438 9.91 4.14 11.03
N LEU A 439 10.15 2.89 11.40
CA LEU A 439 11.45 2.43 11.90
C LEU A 439 12.13 1.56 10.85
N SER A 440 13.43 1.75 10.62
CA SER A 440 14.20 0.77 9.85
C SER A 440 14.54 -0.44 10.71
N ARG A 441 14.89 -1.55 10.05
CA ARG A 441 15.67 -2.60 10.72
C ARG A 441 16.99 -1.98 11.22
N PRO A 442 17.44 -2.31 12.46
CA PRO A 442 18.67 -1.77 13.00
C PRO A 442 19.89 -2.36 12.33
N VAL A 443 20.97 -1.58 12.24
CA VAL A 443 22.30 -2.06 11.86
C VAL A 443 23.25 -1.93 13.04
N LEU A 444 24.01 -2.99 13.31
CA LEU A 444 25.00 -3.02 14.39
C LEU A 444 26.30 -2.34 13.95
N VAL A 445 26.76 -1.39 14.75
CA VAL A 445 28.05 -0.70 14.59
C VAL A 445 28.88 -0.88 15.85
N SER A 446 30.16 -1.22 15.67
CA SER A 446 31.12 -1.40 16.76
C SER A 446 32.27 -0.43 16.61
N LEU A 447 32.43 0.46 17.58
CA LEU A 447 33.49 1.47 17.64
C LEU A 447 34.52 1.03 18.67
N ARG A 448 35.73 0.76 18.23
CA ARG A 448 36.84 0.45 19.13
C ARG A 448 37.49 1.74 19.59
N VAL A 449 37.98 1.76 20.83
CA VAL A 449 38.96 2.76 21.24
C VAL A 449 40.12 2.63 20.27
N SER A 450 40.59 3.74 19.69
CA SER A 450 41.88 3.78 18.99
C SER A 450 42.98 3.49 20.02
N GLY A 451 43.14 2.20 20.33
CA GLY A 451 44.21 1.71 21.17
C GLY A 451 45.52 2.04 20.48
N TRP A 452 46.39 2.72 21.21
CA TRP A 452 47.82 2.88 20.99
C TRP A 452 48.54 1.52 20.89
N TRP A 453 48.20 0.72 19.89
CA TRP A 453 48.83 -0.57 19.63
C TRP A 453 49.42 -0.57 18.23
N LEU A 454 50.49 0.22 18.07
CA LEU A 454 51.59 -0.09 17.15
C LEU A 454 52.91 0.65 17.49
N ILE A 455 53.15 1.03 18.75
CA ILE A 455 54.49 1.45 19.24
C ILE A 455 54.80 0.83 20.62
N VAL A 456 54.39 -0.42 20.87
CA VAL A 456 54.92 -1.22 22.00
C VAL A 456 55.63 -2.49 21.53
N MET A 457 55.52 -2.83 20.24
CA MET A 457 56.14 -4.04 19.66
C MET A 457 57.45 -3.74 18.93
N ASN A 458 58.31 -2.88 19.50
CA ASN A 458 59.69 -2.73 18.99
C ASN A 458 60.77 -2.47 20.05
N VAL A 459 60.44 -2.15 21.30
CA VAL A 459 61.50 -1.98 22.33
C VAL A 459 61.99 -3.33 22.86
N ALA A 460 61.12 -4.34 22.97
CA ALA A 460 61.52 -5.67 23.41
C ALA A 460 62.31 -6.46 22.35
N CYS A 461 62.05 -6.25 21.05
CA CYS A 461 62.86 -6.85 19.98
C CYS A 461 64.22 -6.15 19.79
N LEU A 462 64.32 -4.84 20.02
CA LEU A 462 65.61 -4.13 19.98
C LEU A 462 66.53 -4.54 21.15
N LEU A 463 65.97 -4.76 22.34
CA LEU A 463 66.74 -5.22 23.50
C LEU A 463 67.21 -6.68 23.38
N PHE A 464 66.49 -7.53 22.65
CA PHE A 464 66.91 -8.91 22.42
C PHE A 464 68.01 -9.03 21.35
N LEU A 465 68.04 -8.12 20.36
CA LEU A 465 69.10 -8.04 19.35
C LEU A 465 70.40 -7.38 19.86
N LEU A 466 70.32 -6.50 20.87
CA LEU A 466 71.49 -5.88 21.51
C LEU A 466 72.18 -6.77 22.55
N CYS A 467 71.57 -7.88 22.98
CA CYS A 467 72.22 -8.89 23.84
C CYS A 467 72.85 -10.06 23.04
N LEU A 468 72.78 -10.02 21.71
CA LEU A 468 73.37 -11.01 20.79
C LEU A 468 74.52 -10.44 19.94
N LEU A 469 74.96 -9.22 20.24
CA LEU A 469 76.23 -8.60 19.84
C LEU A 469 77.07 -8.39 21.09
#